data_AF-A0A0B7MTV7-F1
#
_entry.id   AF-A0A0B7MTV7-F1
#
_cell.length_a   1.000
_cell.length_b   1.000
_cell.length_c   1.000
_cell.angle_alpha   90.00
_cell.angle_beta   90.00
_cell.angle_gamma   90.00
#
_symmetry.space_group_name_H-M   'P 1'
#
loop_
_entity.id
_entity.type
_entity.pdbx_description
1 polymer ?
#
loop_
_entity_poly.entity_id
_entity_poly.type
_entity_poly.pdbx_seq_one_letter_code
_entity_poly.pdbx_strand_id
1 'polypeptide(L)'
;MACNLRVRLNVGGKRFIVDHDTIKKSTVLYEKYAKKRNVDILSDFDDDEDDELLGPLDIFIDRDGELFKGILEYWRSQNVPSDDPEYLNKLKLEASHFRVHDLVSKVDKILLDYEIMDDDYEYQVIQHPFKCNYLIKPSDGELKPFEEDAAIVSAYKYCPSQNVFESKLVLKRPRKRCRLDKI
;
A
#
# COMPACT_ATOMS: atom_id res chain seq x y z
N MET A 1 -7.96 -17.77 -35.57
CA MET A 1 -7.28 -16.48 -35.82
C MET A 1 -7.62 -15.55 -34.68
N ALA A 2 -6.65 -15.22 -33.82
CA ALA A 2 -6.85 -14.18 -32.81
C ALA A 2 -6.49 -12.84 -33.49
N CYS A 3 -7.48 -11.97 -33.73
CA CYS A 3 -7.18 -10.60 -34.15
C CYS A 3 -6.42 -9.91 -33.02
N ASN A 4 -5.17 -9.54 -33.28
CA ASN A 4 -4.34 -8.71 -32.40
C ASN A 4 -4.82 -7.26 -32.44
N LEU A 5 -6.08 -7.02 -32.06
CA LEU A 5 -6.62 -5.68 -31.99
C LEU A 5 -6.00 -4.98 -30.77
N ARG A 6 -5.14 -4.00 -31.05
CA ARG A 6 -4.52 -3.14 -30.04
C ARG A 6 -5.37 -1.91 -29.81
N VAL A 7 -5.51 -1.53 -28.55
CA VAL A 7 -6.28 -0.37 -28.09
C VAL A 7 -5.32 0.62 -27.43
N ARG A 8 -5.44 1.90 -27.78
CA ARG A 8 -4.68 2.98 -27.15
C ARG A 8 -5.51 3.57 -26.01
N LEU A 9 -4.93 3.62 -24.82
CA LEU A 9 -5.54 4.24 -23.64
C LEU A 9 -4.76 5.51 -23.30
N ASN A 10 -5.47 6.59 -23.01
CA ASN A 10 -4.91 7.79 -22.40
C ASN A 10 -5.51 7.94 -21.00
N VAL A 11 -4.75 7.60 -19.97
CA VAL A 11 -5.17 7.61 -18.56
C VAL A 11 -4.45 8.76 -17.86
N GLY A 12 -5.18 9.86 -17.61
CA GLY A 12 -4.63 11.04 -16.93
C GLY A 12 -3.44 11.68 -17.66
N GLY A 13 -3.43 11.62 -18.99
CA GLY A 13 -2.33 12.09 -19.82
C GLY A 13 -1.27 11.03 -20.15
N LYS A 14 -1.29 9.86 -19.49
CA LYS A 14 -0.37 8.75 -19.80
C LYS A 14 -0.93 7.83 -20.86
N ARG A 15 -0.10 7.53 -21.87
CA ARG A 15 -0.49 6.69 -23.01
C ARG A 15 -0.06 5.24 -22.79
N PHE A 16 -0.99 4.31 -23.01
CA PHE A 16 -0.77 2.87 -22.97
C PHE A 16 -1.28 2.24 -24.25
N ILE A 17 -0.59 1.19 -24.70
CA ILE A 17 -1.08 0.31 -25.75
C ILE A 17 -1.35 -1.04 -25.08
N VAL A 18 -2.58 -1.51 -25.19
CA VAL A 18 -3.02 -2.76 -24.58
C VAL A 18 -3.76 -3.61 -25.59
N ASP A 19 -3.71 -4.93 -25.40
CA ASP A 19 -4.47 -5.85 -26.23
C ASP A 19 -5.94 -5.87 -25.79
N HIS A 20 -6.83 -6.20 -26.72
CA HIS A 20 -8.26 -6.33 -26.44
C HIS A 20 -8.57 -7.30 -25.29
N ASP A 21 -7.76 -8.35 -25.09
CA ASP A 21 -7.94 -9.27 -23.96
C ASP A 21 -7.63 -8.61 -22.61
N THR A 22 -6.76 -7.59 -22.58
CA THR A 22 -6.52 -6.78 -21.37
C THR A 22 -7.72 -5.90 -21.07
N ILE A 23 -8.37 -5.34 -22.09
CA ILE A 23 -9.60 -4.54 -21.93
C ILE A 23 -10.70 -5.36 -21.26
N LYS A 24 -10.88 -6.63 -21.64
CA LYS A 24 -11.89 -7.52 -21.06
C LYS A 24 -11.68 -7.84 -19.57
N LYS A 25 -10.46 -7.64 -19.04
CA LYS A 25 -10.17 -7.86 -17.62
C LYS A 25 -10.84 -6.82 -16.71
N SER A 26 -11.31 -5.70 -17.26
CA SER A 26 -12.04 -4.68 -16.53
C SER A 26 -13.35 -4.37 -17.24
N THR A 27 -14.47 -4.50 -16.53
CA THR A 27 -15.77 -4.14 -17.11
C THR A 27 -15.82 -2.65 -17.47
N VAL A 28 -15.14 -1.79 -16.70
CA VAL A 28 -15.08 -0.34 -16.96
C VAL A 28 -14.35 -0.04 -18.26
N LEU A 29 -13.22 -0.69 -18.50
CA LEU A 29 -12.50 -0.56 -19.76
C LEU A 29 -13.32 -1.12 -20.93
N TYR A 30 -13.97 -2.27 -20.73
CA TYR A 30 -14.81 -2.89 -21.75
C TYR A 30 -16.01 -2.03 -22.12
N GLU A 31 -16.71 -1.44 -21.15
CA GLU A 31 -17.83 -0.52 -21.38
C GLU A 31 -17.39 0.72 -22.17
N LYS A 32 -16.23 1.30 -21.82
CA LYS A 32 -15.65 2.44 -22.55
C LYS A 32 -15.26 2.06 -23.98
N TYR A 33 -14.65 0.88 -24.14
CA TYR A 33 -14.28 0.34 -25.44
C TYR A 33 -15.51 0.10 -26.32
N ALA A 34 -16.55 -0.56 -25.81
CA ALA A 34 -17.78 -0.84 -26.54
C ALA A 34 -18.49 0.45 -26.96
N LYS A 35 -18.57 1.45 -26.06
CA LYS A 35 -19.13 2.77 -26.40
C LYS A 35 -18.36 3.43 -27.52
N LYS A 36 -17.03 3.47 -27.43
CA LYS A 36 -16.19 4.16 -28.41
C LYS A 36 -16.21 3.45 -29.78
N ARG A 37 -16.17 2.11 -29.78
CA ARG A 37 -16.30 1.30 -31.00
C ARG A 37 -17.65 1.50 -31.69
N ASN A 38 -18.74 1.57 -30.95
CA ASN A 38 -20.06 1.83 -31.54
C ASN A 38 -20.16 3.23 -32.16
N VAL A 39 -19.51 4.23 -31.57
CA VAL A 39 -19.45 5.59 -32.13
C VAL A 39 -18.64 5.60 -33.42
N ASP A 40 -17.48 4.94 -33.44
CA ASP A 40 -16.61 4.93 -34.62
C ASP A 40 -17.26 4.15 -35.78
N ILE A 41 -17.96 3.03 -35.50
CA ILE A 41 -18.76 2.32 -36.52
C ILE A 41 -19.88 3.21 -37.09
N LEU A 42 -20.48 4.09 -36.28
CA LEU A 42 -21.52 5.01 -36.74
C LEU A 42 -20.97 6.20 -37.54
N SER A 43 -19.69 6.55 -37.38
CA SER A 43 -19.05 7.62 -38.14
C SER A 43 -18.50 7.18 -39.49
N ASP A 44 -18.22 5.88 -39.67
CA ASP A 44 -17.65 5.31 -40.90
C ASP A 44 -18.71 4.98 -41.98
N PHE A 45 -19.97 5.42 -41.81
CA PHE A 45 -21.03 5.24 -42.81
C PHE A 45 -21.06 6.34 -43.88
N ASP A 46 -20.15 7.32 -43.82
CA ASP A 46 -19.94 8.31 -44.88
C ASP A 46 -18.53 8.09 -45.51
N ASP A 47 -18.55 7.51 -46.71
CA ASP A 47 -17.52 7.44 -47.75
C ASP A 47 -16.23 6.60 -47.58
N ASP A 48 -16.11 5.69 -48.56
CA ASP A 48 -14.93 5.11 -49.20
C ASP A 48 -14.14 3.93 -48.57
N GLU A 49 -13.97 2.94 -49.45
CA GLU A 49 -13.29 1.65 -49.31
C GLU A 49 -11.83 1.80 -48.88
N ASP A 50 -11.49 1.39 -47.65
CA ASP A 50 -10.21 0.79 -47.28
C ASP A 50 -10.34 0.11 -45.90
N ASP A 51 -10.73 -1.17 -45.91
CA ASP A 51 -10.97 -2.04 -44.74
C ASP A 51 -9.67 -2.42 -43.96
N GLU A 52 -8.58 -1.66 -44.12
CA GLU A 52 -7.26 -1.97 -43.56
C GLU A 52 -6.67 -0.88 -42.62
N LEU A 53 -7.43 0.16 -42.25
CA LEU A 53 -6.88 1.31 -41.52
C LEU A 53 -7.66 1.79 -40.29
N LEU A 54 -8.44 0.92 -39.64
CA LEU A 54 -8.90 1.16 -38.27
C LEU A 54 -7.70 1.10 -37.31
N GLY A 55 -6.98 2.22 -37.22
CA GLY A 55 -5.91 2.43 -36.27
C GLY A 55 -6.38 2.15 -34.83
N PRO A 56 -5.44 1.93 -33.89
CA PRO A 56 -5.78 1.59 -32.51
C PRO A 56 -6.80 2.56 -31.92
N LEU A 57 -7.91 2.02 -31.40
CA LEU A 57 -8.98 2.80 -30.79
C LEU A 57 -8.42 3.65 -29.63
N ASP A 58 -8.55 4.97 -29.70
CA ASP A 58 -8.07 5.88 -28.65
C ASP A 58 -9.17 6.13 -27.60
N ILE A 59 -8.96 5.65 -26.37
CA ILE A 59 -9.88 5.80 -25.24
C ILE A 59 -9.25 6.70 -24.17
N PHE A 60 -9.96 7.78 -23.82
CA PHE A 60 -9.57 8.67 -22.72
C PHE A 60 -10.20 8.27 -21.38
N ILE A 61 -9.41 8.34 -20.32
CA ILE A 61 -9.78 8.02 -18.96
C ILE A 61 -9.19 9.09 -18.02
N ASP A 62 -10.07 9.81 -17.33
CA ASP A 62 -9.68 10.86 -16.38
C ASP A 62 -9.35 10.25 -15.00
N ARG A 63 -8.21 9.54 -14.93
CA ARG A 63 -7.72 8.82 -13.75
C ARG A 63 -6.19 8.86 -13.68
N ASP A 64 -5.62 8.43 -12.56
CA ASP A 64 -4.17 8.44 -12.38
C ASP A 64 -3.47 7.36 -13.24
N GLY A 65 -2.67 7.82 -14.20
CA GLY A 65 -1.90 6.95 -15.09
C GLY A 65 -0.74 6.19 -14.41
N GLU A 66 -0.11 6.71 -13.34
CA GLU A 66 0.90 5.92 -12.60
C GLU A 66 0.26 4.73 -11.89
N LEU A 67 -0.87 4.95 -11.20
CA LEU A 67 -1.57 3.86 -10.50
C LEU A 67 -2.13 2.85 -11.49
N PHE A 68 -2.64 3.31 -12.64
CA PHE A 68 -3.07 2.42 -13.71
C PHE A 68 -1.95 1.54 -14.27
N LYS A 69 -0.71 2.05 -14.34
CA LYS A 69 0.45 1.24 -14.71
C LYS A 69 0.63 0.07 -13.75
N GLY A 70 0.45 0.28 -12.45
CA GLY A 70 0.47 -0.78 -11.43
C GLY A 70 -0.62 -1.84 -11.66
N ILE A 71 -1.81 -1.44 -12.09
CA ILE A 71 -2.89 -2.38 -12.47
C ILE A 71 -2.50 -3.21 -13.71
N LEU A 72 -1.90 -2.58 -14.72
CA LEU A 72 -1.41 -3.31 -15.90
C LEU A 72 -0.32 -4.32 -15.55
N GLU A 73 0.62 -3.94 -14.69
CA GLU A 73 1.69 -4.82 -14.19
C GLU A 73 1.11 -6.01 -13.42
N TYR A 74 0.07 -5.77 -12.60
CA TYR A 74 -0.67 -6.84 -11.93
C TYR A 74 -1.36 -7.78 -12.93
N TRP A 75 -2.06 -7.26 -13.95
CA TRP A 75 -2.70 -8.12 -14.95
C TRP A 75 -1.72 -8.98 -15.76
N ARG A 76 -0.46 -8.55 -15.88
CA ARG A 76 0.61 -9.28 -16.57
C ARG A 76 1.29 -10.32 -15.68
N SER A 77 1.60 -9.96 -14.43
CA SER A 77 2.44 -10.77 -13.53
C SER A 77 1.68 -11.49 -12.43
N GLN A 78 0.45 -11.07 -12.12
CA GLN A 78 -0.34 -11.46 -10.96
C GLN A 78 0.29 -11.10 -9.60
N ASN A 79 1.36 -10.29 -9.62
CA ASN A 79 2.06 -9.78 -8.43
C ASN A 79 1.67 -8.34 -8.15
N VAL A 80 1.60 -7.98 -6.86
CA VAL A 80 1.40 -6.59 -6.43
C VAL A 80 2.70 -5.83 -6.68
N PRO A 81 2.67 -4.64 -7.33
CA PRO A 81 3.88 -4.01 -7.86
C PRO A 81 4.74 -3.27 -6.82
N SER A 82 4.27 -3.14 -5.57
CA SER A 82 4.97 -2.43 -4.50
C SER A 82 4.52 -2.94 -3.13
N ASP A 83 5.40 -2.81 -2.14
CA ASP A 83 5.13 -3.09 -0.72
C ASP A 83 4.91 -1.79 0.09
N ASP A 84 5.02 -0.62 -0.53
CA ASP A 84 4.82 0.67 0.15
C ASP A 84 3.35 0.90 0.56
N PRO A 85 3.01 1.05 1.85
CA PRO A 85 1.63 1.21 2.32
C PRO A 85 0.91 2.43 1.74
N GLU A 86 1.59 3.55 1.50
CA GLU A 86 0.95 4.75 0.95
C GLU A 86 0.55 4.51 -0.52
N TYR A 87 1.46 3.96 -1.31
CA TYR A 87 1.17 3.54 -2.68
C TYR A 87 0.07 2.46 -2.73
N LEU A 88 0.10 1.47 -1.85
CA LEU A 88 -0.90 0.39 -1.79
C LEU A 88 -2.31 0.93 -1.53
N ASN A 89 -2.46 1.88 -0.62
CA ASN A 89 -3.75 2.54 -0.36
C ASN A 89 -4.29 3.25 -1.62
N LYS A 90 -3.44 3.96 -2.35
CA LYS A 90 -3.82 4.61 -3.61
C LYS A 90 -4.14 3.60 -4.71
N LEU A 91 -3.33 2.55 -4.84
CA LEU A 91 -3.54 1.47 -5.81
C LEU A 91 -4.86 0.74 -5.56
N LYS A 92 -5.24 0.51 -4.30
CA LYS A 92 -6.53 -0.08 -3.93
C LYS A 92 -7.71 0.73 -4.45
N LEU A 93 -7.67 2.05 -4.29
CA LEU A 93 -8.74 2.94 -4.79
C LEU A 93 -8.85 2.85 -6.32
N GLU A 94 -7.72 2.82 -7.02
CA GLU A 94 -7.70 2.72 -8.48
C GLU A 94 -8.15 1.33 -8.96
N ALA A 95 -7.69 0.26 -8.31
CA ALA A 95 -8.11 -1.11 -8.57
C ALA A 95 -9.63 -1.30 -8.38
N SER A 96 -10.19 -0.66 -7.35
CA SER A 96 -11.64 -0.63 -7.13
C SER A 96 -12.37 0.11 -8.26
N HIS A 97 -11.84 1.23 -8.74
CA HIS A 97 -12.42 1.96 -9.88
C HIS A 97 -12.48 1.07 -11.13
N PHE A 98 -11.39 0.37 -11.46
CA PHE A 98 -11.34 -0.54 -12.61
C PHE A 98 -11.96 -1.92 -12.35
N ARG A 99 -12.57 -2.15 -11.19
CA ARG A 99 -13.20 -3.42 -10.77
C ARG A 99 -12.27 -4.63 -10.78
N VAL A 100 -11.04 -4.44 -10.32
CA VAL A 100 -10.01 -5.48 -10.18
C VAL A 100 -10.04 -6.04 -8.76
N HIS A 101 -11.10 -6.79 -8.44
CA HIS A 101 -11.43 -7.24 -7.07
C HIS A 101 -10.37 -8.14 -6.43
N ASP A 102 -9.68 -8.93 -7.24
CA ASP A 102 -8.59 -9.80 -6.82
C ASP A 102 -7.36 -9.01 -6.37
N LEU A 103 -7.01 -7.93 -7.08
CA LEU A 103 -5.96 -7.00 -6.65
C LEU A 103 -6.34 -6.29 -5.36
N VAL A 104 -7.59 -5.78 -5.25
CA VAL A 104 -8.10 -5.15 -4.02
C VAL A 104 -7.92 -6.09 -2.82
N SER A 105 -8.34 -7.35 -2.98
CA SER A 105 -8.25 -8.36 -1.91
C SER A 105 -6.79 -8.70 -1.53
N LYS A 106 -5.86 -8.70 -2.50
CA LYS A 106 -4.43 -8.92 -2.22
C LYS A 106 -3.82 -7.74 -1.48
N VAL A 107 -4.13 -6.51 -1.89
CA VAL A 107 -3.65 -5.29 -1.24
C VAL A 107 -4.18 -5.22 0.20
N ASP A 108 -5.46 -5.53 0.43
CA ASP A 108 -6.04 -5.53 1.78
C ASP A 108 -5.34 -6.50 2.72
N LYS A 109 -4.99 -7.70 2.24
CA LYS A 109 -4.21 -8.67 3.03
C LYS A 109 -2.83 -8.13 3.40
N ILE A 110 -2.13 -7.54 2.44
CA ILE A 110 -0.80 -6.97 2.69
C ILE A 110 -0.88 -5.86 3.74
N LEU A 111 -1.85 -4.94 3.62
CA LEU A 111 -2.04 -3.85 4.57
C LEU A 111 -2.42 -4.36 5.98
N LEU A 112 -3.26 -5.38 6.10
CA LEU A 112 -3.57 -6.02 7.38
C LEU A 112 -2.32 -6.67 8.01
N ASP A 113 -1.47 -7.31 7.21
CA ASP A 113 -0.21 -7.89 7.69
C ASP A 113 0.72 -6.78 8.23
N TYR A 114 0.71 -5.57 7.65
CA TYR A 114 1.44 -4.42 8.19
C TYR A 114 0.94 -3.98 9.57
N GLU A 115 -0.39 -3.91 9.76
CA GLU A 115 -1.00 -3.52 11.04
C GLU A 115 -0.68 -4.53 12.15
N ILE A 116 -0.75 -5.83 11.84
CA ILE A 116 -0.45 -6.91 12.81
C ILE A 116 1.03 -6.92 13.21
N MET A 117 1.93 -6.59 12.28
CA MET A 117 3.38 -6.60 12.54
C MET A 117 3.85 -5.41 13.39
N ASP A 118 3.09 -4.32 13.47
CA ASP A 118 3.42 -3.16 14.32
C ASP A 118 3.09 -3.44 15.81
N ASP A 119 2.20 -4.39 16.10
CA ASP A 119 1.89 -4.85 17.46
C ASP A 119 2.86 -5.94 17.97
N ASP A 120 3.69 -6.51 17.09
CA ASP A 120 4.53 -7.69 17.39
C ASP A 120 5.95 -7.30 17.86
N TYR A 121 6.15 -6.07 18.36
CA TYR A 121 7.39 -5.69 19.03
C TYR A 121 7.46 -6.35 20.41
N GLU A 122 8.21 -7.44 20.50
CA GLU A 122 8.67 -7.96 21.79
C GLU A 122 9.69 -6.98 22.38
N TYR A 123 9.25 -6.11 23.30
CA TYR A 123 10.14 -5.16 23.94
C TYR A 123 11.10 -5.86 24.88
N GLN A 124 12.41 -5.73 24.64
CA GLN A 124 13.41 -6.20 25.58
C GLN A 124 13.75 -5.09 26.59
N VAL A 125 13.57 -5.39 27.89
CA VAL A 125 14.08 -4.57 28.98
C VAL A 125 15.60 -4.72 29.04
N ILE A 126 16.33 -3.72 28.54
CA ILE A 126 17.79 -3.66 28.71
C ILE A 126 18.08 -2.92 30.01
N GLN A 127 18.66 -3.61 31.00
CA GLN A 127 19.23 -2.93 32.17
C GLN A 127 20.42 -2.09 31.71
N HIS A 128 20.38 -0.78 31.92
CA HIS A 128 21.54 0.07 31.70
C HIS A 128 22.66 -0.35 32.67
N PRO A 129 23.92 -0.49 32.23
CA PRO A 129 25.04 -0.94 33.08
C PRO A 129 25.42 0.02 34.21
N PHE A 130 24.80 1.19 34.29
CA PHE A 130 25.01 2.09 35.42
C PHE A 130 23.96 1.78 36.48
N LYS A 131 24.41 1.53 37.71
CA LYS A 131 23.57 1.51 38.91
C LYS A 131 22.99 2.92 39.11
N CYS A 132 21.97 3.29 38.35
CA CYS A 132 21.21 4.52 38.56
C CYS A 132 20.29 4.27 39.76
N ASN A 133 20.86 4.24 40.97
CA ASN A 133 20.14 3.79 42.16
C ASN A 133 19.26 4.87 42.81
N TYR A 134 19.34 6.15 42.43
CA TYR A 134 18.54 7.19 43.09
C TYR A 134 18.22 8.36 42.14
N LEU A 135 16.94 8.69 41.99
CA LEU A 135 16.51 10.02 41.55
C LEU A 135 16.29 10.87 42.80
N ILE A 136 16.95 12.04 42.88
CA ILE A 136 16.68 13.03 43.92
C ILE A 136 15.30 13.60 43.64
N LYS A 137 14.35 13.38 44.56
CA LYS A 137 13.04 14.00 44.54
C LYS A 137 13.23 15.52 44.75
N PRO A 138 12.76 16.41 43.85
CA PRO A 138 12.69 17.83 44.16
C PRO A 138 11.70 18.02 45.31
N SER A 139 12.02 18.87 46.28
CA SER A 139 11.21 19.06 47.49
C SER A 139 9.76 19.48 47.21
N ASP A 140 9.48 20.08 46.04
CA ASP A 140 8.18 20.70 45.75
C ASP A 140 7.64 20.46 44.31
N GLY A 141 8.09 19.42 43.60
CA GLY A 141 7.72 19.21 42.19
C GLY A 141 6.78 18.02 41.95
N GLU A 142 5.55 18.28 41.50
CA GLU A 142 4.62 17.24 41.03
C GLU A 142 5.27 16.32 39.99
N LEU A 143 5.04 15.02 40.13
CA LEU A 143 5.41 14.03 39.12
C LEU A 143 4.53 14.26 37.89
N LYS A 144 5.12 14.76 36.81
CA LYS A 144 4.40 14.88 35.54
C LYS A 144 3.97 13.49 35.06
N PRO A 145 2.73 13.32 34.56
CA PRO A 145 2.30 12.08 33.93
C PRO A 145 3.18 11.75 32.72
N PHE A 146 3.35 10.45 32.51
CA PHE A 146 4.09 9.86 31.40
C PHE A 146 3.46 10.22 30.05
N GLU A 147 4.26 10.71 29.09
CA GLU A 147 3.90 10.86 27.68
C GLU A 147 4.39 9.62 26.92
N GLU A 148 3.50 8.98 26.13
CA GLU A 148 3.69 7.65 25.52
C GLU A 148 4.84 7.52 24.50
N ASP A 149 5.43 8.64 24.08
CA ASP A 149 6.44 8.68 23.01
C ASP A 149 7.90 8.52 23.48
N ALA A 150 8.16 8.37 24.78
CA ALA A 150 9.52 8.28 25.28
C ALA A 150 10.08 6.85 25.16
N ALA A 151 11.11 6.67 24.33
CA ALA A 151 11.98 5.47 24.25
C ALA A 151 12.61 5.05 25.61
N ILE A 152 12.45 5.89 26.64
CA ILE A 152 12.90 5.70 28.01
C ILE A 152 11.66 5.54 28.90
N VAL A 153 11.46 4.35 29.45
CA VAL A 153 10.41 4.03 30.42
C VAL A 153 11.03 4.00 31.81
N SER A 154 10.40 4.61 32.82
CA SER A 154 10.82 4.46 34.22
C SER A 154 10.01 3.34 34.89
N ALA A 155 10.70 2.38 35.50
CA ALA A 155 10.09 1.36 36.33
C ALA A 155 10.38 1.65 37.81
N TYR A 156 9.35 1.59 38.66
CA TYR A 156 9.48 1.82 40.10
C TYR A 156 9.25 0.52 40.86
N LYS A 157 10.11 0.24 41.85
CA LYS A 157 9.90 -0.84 42.81
C LYS A 157 9.95 -0.25 44.22
N TYR A 158 8.84 -0.39 44.95
CA TYR A 158 8.84 -0.08 46.38
C TYR A 158 9.45 -1.25 47.15
N CYS A 159 10.44 -0.98 47.98
CA CYS A 159 11.05 -1.94 48.90
C CYS A 159 10.57 -1.65 50.33
N PRO A 160 9.56 -2.39 50.85
CA PRO A 160 8.95 -2.11 52.15
C PRO A 160 9.93 -2.22 53.33
N SER A 161 10.93 -3.11 53.22
CA SER A 161 11.92 -3.36 54.27
C SER A 161 12.92 -2.21 54.45
N GLN A 162 13.11 -1.38 53.42
CA GLN A 162 14.03 -0.25 53.45
C GLN A 162 13.31 1.10 53.39
N ASN A 163 11.98 1.08 53.16
CA ASN A 163 11.15 2.27 52.91
C ASN A 163 11.70 3.17 51.79
N VAL A 164 12.23 2.55 50.73
CA VAL A 164 12.85 3.23 49.58
C VAL A 164 12.10 2.88 48.30
N PHE A 165 11.95 3.87 47.42
CA PHE A 165 11.54 3.67 46.03
C PHE A 165 12.79 3.53 45.16
N GLU A 166 12.99 2.36 44.57
CA GLU A 166 13.99 2.16 43.53
C GLU A 166 13.38 2.55 42.18
N SER A 167 13.97 3.54 41.48
CA SER A 167 13.64 3.83 40.09
C SER A 167 14.70 3.23 39.17
N LYS A 168 14.28 2.53 38.12
CA LYS A 168 15.17 2.03 37.06
C LYS A 168 14.76 2.62 35.73
N LEU A 169 15.75 3.13 34.99
CA LEU A 169 15.57 3.52 33.60
C LEU A 169 15.59 2.27 32.74
N VAL A 170 14.51 2.04 32.02
CA VAL A 170 14.31 0.95 31.08
C VAL A 170 14.28 1.56 29.68
N LEU A 171 15.10 1.03 28.79
CA LEU A 171 15.11 1.48 27.40
C LEU A 171 14.20 0.55 26.58
N LYS A 172 13.16 1.09 25.98
CA LYS A 172 12.25 0.38 25.08
C LYS A 172 12.96 0.28 23.73
N ARG A 173 13.46 -0.91 23.36
CA ARG A 173 14.00 -1.16 22.01
C ARG A 173 13.11 -2.12 21.24
N PRO A 174 12.77 -1.81 19.97
CA PRO A 174 12.11 -2.76 19.09
C PRO A 174 13.05 -3.94 18.83
N ARG A 175 12.59 -5.16 19.09
CA ARG A 175 13.33 -6.38 18.76
C ARG A 175 12.99 -6.77 17.32
N LYS A 176 13.93 -6.58 16.39
CA LYS A 176 13.79 -7.20 15.06
C LYS A 176 13.83 -8.71 15.24
N ARG A 177 12.74 -9.42 14.88
CA ARG A 177 12.82 -10.87 14.68
C ARG A 177 13.84 -11.12 13.56
N CYS A 178 14.96 -11.77 13.89
CA CYS A 178 15.87 -12.29 12.87
C CYS A 178 15.07 -13.29 12.03
N ARG A 179 14.96 -13.05 10.73
CA ARG A 179 14.49 -14.08 9.79
C ARG A 179 15.48 -15.23 9.90
N LEU A 180 15.02 -16.37 10.42
CA LEU A 180 15.70 -17.64 10.17
C LEU A 180 15.50 -17.90 8.68
N ASP A 181 16.54 -17.68 7.89
CA ASP A 181 16.58 -18.17 6.53
C ASP A 181 16.33 -19.68 6.60
N LYS A 182 15.22 -20.11 5.99
CA LYS A 182 14.92 -21.54 5.87
C LYS A 182 16.02 -22.15 4.99
N ILE A 183 16.86 -22.98 5.59
CA ILE A 183 17.80 -23.88 4.91
C ILE A 183 17.00 -24.95 4.17
#